data_AF-A0A931QH53-F1
#
_entry.id   AF-A0A931QH53-F1
#
_cell.length_a   1.000
_cell.length_b   1.000
_cell.length_c   1.000
_cell.angle_alpha   90.00
_cell.angle_beta   90.00
_cell.angle_gamma   90.00
#
_symmetry.space_group_name_H-M   'P 1'
#
loop_
_entity.id
_entity.type
_entity.pdbx_description
1 polymer ?
#
loop_
_entity_poly.entity_id
_entity_poly.type
_entity_poly.pdbx_seq_one_letter_code
_entity_poly.pdbx_strand_id
1 'polypeptide(L)'
;PPSAAFNVLHAGILCRKAIPGKWDAKDDAVYALVFGEGNDVEAELQSLALKRLQEALAFPIPDTWAKTLWEHALDAEYIQRLETGGDCRGGVRIDLTKPWQELVQNLLEQEVLTV
;
A
#
# COMPACT_ATOMS: atom_id res chain seq x y z
N PRO A 1 23.23 -0.72 43.32
CA PRO A 1 23.47 -1.31 41.98
C PRO A 1 22.67 -0.54 40.90
N PRO A 2 23.29 0.08 39.89
CA PRO A 2 22.54 0.64 38.78
C PRO A 2 22.35 -0.46 37.73
N SER A 3 21.12 -0.86 37.46
CA SER A 3 20.84 -1.68 36.26
C SER A 3 19.55 -1.24 35.58
N ALA A 4 19.80 -0.52 34.48
CA ALA A 4 19.00 -0.43 33.27
C ALA A 4 17.64 0.28 33.36
N ALA A 5 17.70 1.61 33.26
CA ALA A 5 16.75 2.33 32.44
C ALA A 5 16.92 1.90 30.98
N PHE A 6 16.21 0.85 30.55
CA PHE A 6 15.91 0.69 29.13
C PHE A 6 14.74 1.63 28.84
N ASN A 7 15.08 2.88 28.53
CA ASN A 7 14.21 3.70 27.70
C ASN A 7 13.99 2.90 26.41
N VAL A 8 12.82 2.28 26.28
CA VAL A 8 12.43 1.63 25.03
C VAL A 8 12.16 2.75 24.04
N LEU A 9 13.22 3.23 23.40
CA LEU A 9 13.12 4.10 22.24
C LEU A 9 12.56 3.25 21.10
N HIS A 10 11.24 3.24 20.96
CA HIS A 10 10.60 2.79 19.73
C HIS A 10 10.85 3.87 18.67
N ALA A 11 11.94 3.72 17.93
CA ALA A 11 12.20 4.54 16.75
C ALA A 11 11.64 3.81 15.53
N GLY A 12 10.47 4.23 15.06
CA GLY A 12 9.97 3.84 13.74
C GLY A 12 10.60 4.73 12.68
N ILE A 13 11.45 4.17 11.82
CA ILE A 13 11.90 4.85 10.60
C ILE A 13 10.78 4.69 9.58
N LEU A 14 9.81 5.60 9.64
CA LEU A 14 8.79 5.73 8.61
C LEU A 14 9.39 6.56 7.48
N CYS A 15 9.55 5.95 6.30
CA CYS A 15 9.83 6.70 5.09
C CYS A 15 8.78 7.81 4.96
N ARG A 16 9.17 9.03 4.53
CA ARG A 16 8.21 10.13 4.26
C ARG A 16 7.05 9.68 3.36
N LYS A 17 7.33 8.74 2.45
CA LYS A 17 6.38 8.09 1.53
C LYS A 17 5.38 7.13 2.22
N ALA A 18 5.54 6.86 3.52
CA ALA A 18 4.66 6.02 4.33
C ALA A 18 3.65 6.84 5.17
N ILE A 19 3.68 8.18 5.11
CA ILE A 19 2.79 9.07 5.87
C ILE A 19 1.61 9.52 4.99
N PRO A 20 0.35 9.20 5.32
CA PRO A 20 -0.83 9.64 4.56
C PRO A 20 -0.84 11.16 4.30
N GLY A 21 -1.15 11.58 3.08
CA GLY A 21 -1.30 13.01 2.72
C GLY A 21 0.01 13.81 2.53
N LYS A 22 1.16 13.13 2.41
CA LYS A 22 2.47 13.77 2.14
C LYS A 22 3.07 13.38 0.79
N TRP A 23 2.27 12.82 -0.09
CA TRP A 23 2.71 12.16 -1.32
C TRP A 23 2.68 13.15 -2.47
N ASP A 24 3.72 13.14 -3.27
CA ASP A 24 3.83 13.95 -4.48
C ASP A 24 3.80 13.02 -5.68
N ALA A 25 3.31 13.49 -6.84
CA ALA A 25 3.25 12.73 -8.08
C ALA A 25 4.63 12.30 -8.62
N LYS A 26 5.71 12.69 -7.92
CA LYS A 26 7.11 12.37 -8.21
C LYS A 26 7.66 11.23 -7.35
N ASP A 27 6.87 10.65 -6.46
CA ASP A 27 7.32 9.55 -5.62
C ASP A 27 7.35 8.23 -6.43
N ASP A 28 8.50 7.55 -6.47
CA ASP A 28 8.62 6.26 -7.19
C ASP A 28 7.82 5.10 -6.57
N ALA A 29 7.34 5.27 -5.34
CA ALA A 29 6.59 4.24 -4.63
C ALA A 29 5.79 4.85 -3.48
N VAL A 30 4.71 4.19 -3.10
CA VAL A 30 3.95 4.49 -1.90
C VAL A 30 3.74 3.22 -1.07
N TYR A 31 3.42 3.38 0.21
CA TYR A 31 3.34 2.26 1.14
C TYR A 31 1.98 2.21 1.84
N ALA A 32 1.44 1.01 1.98
CA ALA A 32 0.32 0.74 2.86
C ALA A 32 0.80 -0.19 3.98
N LEU A 33 0.65 0.26 5.22
CA LEU A 33 1.13 -0.43 6.43
C LEU A 33 -0.02 -0.58 7.41
N VAL A 34 -0.18 -1.76 7.99
CA VAL A 34 -1.18 -2.09 9.00
C VAL A 34 -0.49 -2.29 10.35
N PHE A 35 -1.00 -1.62 11.39
CA PHE A 35 -0.46 -1.67 12.75
C PHE A 35 -1.57 -2.03 13.76
N GLY A 36 -1.22 -2.66 14.88
CA GLY A 36 -2.12 -2.85 16.03
C GLY A 36 -3.02 -4.10 16.00
N GLU A 37 -4.10 -4.12 16.78
CA GLU A 37 -4.93 -5.32 17.06
C GLU A 37 -6.13 -5.52 16.09
N GLY A 38 -5.96 -5.25 14.78
CA GLY A 38 -6.99 -5.53 13.76
C GLY A 38 -7.26 -7.03 13.53
N ASN A 39 -8.43 -7.40 13.04
CA ASN A 39 -8.75 -8.82 12.84
C ASN A 39 -8.43 -9.32 11.42
N ASP A 40 -8.42 -8.45 10.41
CA ASP A 40 -8.21 -8.84 9.01
C ASP A 40 -7.19 -7.92 8.32
N VAL A 41 -5.92 -8.33 8.41
CA VAL A 41 -4.79 -7.56 7.87
C VAL A 41 -4.87 -7.43 6.34
N GLU A 42 -5.38 -8.43 5.63
CA GLU A 42 -5.45 -8.39 4.15
C GLU A 42 -6.54 -7.42 3.69
N ALA A 43 -7.73 -7.46 4.29
CA ALA A 43 -8.78 -6.49 3.98
C ALA A 43 -8.34 -5.04 4.28
N GLU A 44 -7.62 -4.84 5.39
CA GLU A 44 -7.06 -3.53 5.75
C GLU A 44 -5.98 -3.09 4.75
N LEU A 45 -5.07 -3.98 4.36
CA LEU A 45 -4.04 -3.68 3.36
C LEU A 45 -4.64 -3.34 2.00
N GLN A 46 -5.63 -4.11 1.55
CA GLN A 46 -6.32 -3.86 0.28
C GLN A 46 -7.00 -2.48 0.29
N SER A 47 -7.72 -2.14 1.36
CA SER A 47 -8.38 -0.83 1.49
C SER A 47 -7.37 0.32 1.54
N LEU A 48 -6.29 0.16 2.30
CA LEU A 48 -5.24 1.16 2.38
C LEU A 48 -4.58 1.34 1.02
N ALA A 49 -4.16 0.25 0.36
CA ALA A 49 -3.51 0.30 -0.95
C ALA A 49 -4.36 0.98 -2.00
N LEU A 50 -5.68 0.78 -1.99
CA LEU A 50 -6.58 1.51 -2.89
C LEU A 50 -6.58 3.01 -2.61
N LYS A 51 -6.70 3.42 -1.34
CA LYS A 51 -6.60 4.83 -0.97
C LYS A 51 -5.26 5.42 -1.43
N ARG A 52 -4.20 4.62 -1.37
CA ARG A 52 -2.86 5.02 -1.79
C ARG A 52 -2.77 5.26 -3.28
N LEU A 53 -3.38 4.39 -4.07
CA LEU A 53 -3.49 4.57 -5.51
C LEU A 53 -4.37 5.77 -5.86
N GLN A 54 -5.50 5.97 -5.19
CA GLN A 54 -6.39 7.13 -5.39
C GLN A 54 -5.70 8.47 -5.04
N GLU A 55 -4.80 8.48 -4.06
CA GLU A 55 -3.99 9.65 -3.69
C GLU A 55 -2.85 9.91 -4.69
N ALA A 56 -2.23 8.86 -5.21
CA ALA A 56 -1.01 8.96 -6.02
C ALA A 56 -1.25 9.06 -7.54
N LEU A 57 -2.34 8.48 -8.04
CA LEU A 57 -2.64 8.43 -9.46
C LEU A 57 -3.53 9.61 -9.89
N ALA A 58 -3.28 10.10 -11.10
CA ALA A 58 -4.02 11.25 -11.65
C ALA A 58 -5.45 10.92 -12.09
N PHE A 59 -5.85 9.64 -12.07
CA PHE A 59 -7.17 9.18 -12.49
C PHE A 59 -7.92 8.51 -11.33
N PRO A 60 -9.26 8.66 -11.27
CA PRO A 60 -10.06 8.04 -10.23
C PRO A 60 -10.12 6.52 -10.41
N ILE A 61 -10.02 5.79 -9.31
CA ILE A 61 -10.22 4.33 -9.27
C ILE A 61 -11.50 4.05 -8.46
N PRO A 62 -12.54 3.46 -9.07
CA PRO A 62 -13.74 3.00 -8.37
C PRO A 62 -13.44 1.99 -7.26
N ASP A 63 -14.14 2.12 -6.13
CA ASP A 63 -13.99 1.20 -5.00
C ASP A 63 -14.36 -0.25 -5.36
N THR A 64 -15.26 -0.43 -6.33
CA THR A 64 -15.65 -1.75 -6.86
C THR A 64 -14.49 -2.49 -7.53
N TRP A 65 -13.47 -1.78 -8.03
CA TRP A 65 -12.30 -2.37 -8.66
C TRP A 65 -11.24 -2.83 -7.66
N ALA A 66 -11.39 -2.47 -6.37
CA ALA A 66 -10.35 -2.65 -5.36
C ALA A 66 -9.80 -4.07 -5.30
N LYS A 67 -10.68 -5.08 -5.31
CA LYS A 67 -10.28 -6.49 -5.18
C LYS A 67 -9.56 -6.98 -6.42
N THR A 68 -10.17 -6.78 -7.58
CA THR A 68 -9.62 -7.21 -8.86
C THR A 68 -8.28 -6.52 -9.13
N LEU A 69 -8.21 -5.20 -8.94
CA LEU A 69 -6.96 -4.45 -9.13
C LEU A 69 -5.88 -4.88 -8.15
N TRP A 70 -6.22 -5.15 -6.89
CA TRP A 70 -5.28 -5.68 -5.89
C TRP A 70 -4.67 -7.01 -6.31
N GLU A 71 -5.48 -7.99 -6.69
CA GLU A 71 -5.04 -9.32 -7.10
C GLU A 71 -4.13 -9.25 -8.34
N HIS A 72 -4.57 -8.54 -9.39
CA HIS A 72 -3.79 -8.40 -10.61
C HIS A 72 -2.51 -7.58 -10.43
N ALA A 73 -2.54 -6.56 -9.57
CA ALA A 73 -1.35 -5.75 -9.29
C ALA A 73 -0.32 -6.49 -8.43
N LEU A 74 -0.75 -7.38 -7.53
CA LEU A 74 0.15 -8.30 -6.83
C LEU A 74 0.79 -9.30 -7.79
N ASP A 75 -0.01 -9.94 -8.64
CA ASP A 75 0.48 -10.94 -9.59
C ASP A 75 1.45 -10.35 -10.62
N ALA A 76 1.22 -9.09 -11.03
CA ALA A 76 2.09 -8.36 -11.95
C ALA A 76 3.25 -7.61 -11.27
N GLU A 77 3.42 -7.77 -9.95
CA GLU A 77 4.46 -7.12 -9.13
C GLU A 77 4.41 -5.58 -9.12
N TYR A 78 3.25 -5.00 -9.40
CA TYR A 78 2.96 -3.57 -9.18
C TYR A 78 2.80 -3.28 -7.67
N ILE A 79 2.31 -4.28 -6.93
CA ILE A 79 2.25 -4.30 -5.48
C ILE A 79 3.16 -5.43 -5.00
N GLN A 80 3.99 -5.14 -4.01
CA GLN A 80 4.93 -6.08 -3.42
C GLN A 80 4.69 -6.16 -1.92
N ARG A 81 4.52 -7.39 -1.41
CA ARG A 81 4.43 -7.62 0.04
C ARG A 81 5.76 -7.31 0.70
N LEU A 82 5.69 -6.68 1.87
CA LEU A 82 6.84 -6.38 2.72
C LEU A 82 6.93 -7.43 3.83
N GLU A 83 8.14 -7.80 4.18
CA GLU A 83 8.39 -8.46 5.46
C GLU A 83 8.23 -7.42 6.58
N THR A 84 7.36 -7.70 7.54
CA THR A 84 7.08 -6.82 8.68
C THR A 84 7.37 -7.53 10.01
N GLY A 85 7.47 -6.75 11.08
CA GLY A 85 7.71 -7.28 12.43
C GLY A 85 7.27 -6.31 13.52
N GLY A 86 7.24 -6.81 14.76
CA GLY A 86 6.73 -6.05 15.91
C GLY A 86 5.27 -5.69 15.74
N ASP A 87 4.93 -4.42 15.95
CA ASP A 87 3.55 -3.93 15.89
C ASP A 87 3.01 -3.76 14.46
N CYS A 88 3.87 -3.87 13.44
CA CYS A 88 3.47 -3.85 12.04
C CYS A 88 3.11 -5.26 11.58
N ARG A 89 1.82 -5.48 11.33
CA ARG A 89 1.28 -6.82 11.03
C ARG A 89 1.18 -7.13 9.56
N GLY A 90 1.31 -6.11 8.71
CA GLY A 90 1.32 -6.27 7.27
C GLY A 90 1.75 -4.99 6.59
N GLY A 91 2.39 -5.15 5.43
CA GLY A 91 2.84 -4.02 4.64
C GLY A 91 2.93 -4.38 3.17
N VAL A 92 2.63 -3.41 2.32
CA VAL A 92 2.91 -3.49 0.89
C VAL A 92 3.60 -2.23 0.39
N ARG A 93 4.50 -2.42 -0.58
CA ARG A 93 5.06 -1.38 -1.45
C ARG A 93 4.29 -1.37 -2.75
N ILE A 94 3.85 -0.19 -3.17
CA ILE A 94 3.14 0.06 -4.42
C ILE A 94 4.12 0.81 -5.32
N ASP A 95 4.49 0.23 -6.45
CA ASP A 95 5.50 0.77 -7.35
C ASP A 95 4.86 1.76 -8.34
N LEU A 96 5.08 3.06 -8.14
CA LEU A 96 4.47 4.11 -8.97
C LEU A 96 5.22 4.34 -10.29
N THR A 97 6.39 3.71 -10.49
CA THR A 97 7.13 3.79 -11.75
C THR A 97 6.56 2.87 -12.83
N LYS A 98 5.72 1.91 -12.43
CA LYS A 98 5.04 0.99 -13.34
C LYS A 98 3.88 1.69 -14.08
N PRO A 99 3.51 1.23 -15.29
CA PRO A 99 2.47 1.87 -16.08
C PRO A 99 1.06 1.50 -15.58
N TRP A 100 0.65 2.06 -14.43
CA TRP A 100 -0.66 1.81 -13.80
C TRP A 100 -1.84 2.07 -14.73
N GLN A 101 -1.73 3.10 -15.58
CA GLN A 101 -2.77 3.41 -16.55
C GLN A 101 -2.91 2.29 -17.59
N GLU A 102 -1.82 1.71 -18.07
CA GLU A 102 -1.85 0.58 -19.01
C GLU A 102 -2.42 -0.67 -18.35
N LEU A 103 -2.06 -0.95 -17.08
CA LEU A 103 -2.65 -2.05 -16.32
C LEU A 103 -4.18 -1.93 -16.27
N VAL A 104 -4.70 -0.76 -15.87
CA VAL A 104 -6.14 -0.53 -15.76
C VAL A 104 -6.83 -0.59 -17.13
N GLN A 105 -6.23 -0.03 -18.17
CA GLN A 105 -6.76 -0.10 -19.54
C GLN A 105 -6.85 -1.55 -20.04
N ASN A 106 -5.78 -2.34 -19.86
CA ASN A 106 -5.77 -3.74 -20.24
C ASN A 106 -6.86 -4.55 -19.52
N LEU A 107 -7.08 -4.28 -18.22
CA LEU A 107 -8.11 -4.96 -17.45
C LEU A 107 -9.54 -4.55 -17.87
N LEU A 108 -9.73 -3.30 -18.30
CA LEU A 108 -11.00 -2.84 -18.88
C LEU A 108 -11.26 -3.49 -20.25
N GLU A 109 -10.25 -3.55 -21.12
CA GLU A 109 -10.35 -4.17 -22.44
C GLU A 109 -10.62 -5.67 -22.37
N GLN A 110 -10.15 -6.34 -21.31
CA GLN A 110 -10.40 -7.76 -21.05
C GLN A 110 -11.77 -8.01 -20.38
N GLU A 111 -12.58 -6.96 -20.15
CA GLU A 111 -13.85 -7.02 -19.41
C GLU A 111 -13.71 -7.58 -17.97
N VAL A 112 -12.48 -7.53 -17.43
CA VAL A 112 -12.17 -7.93 -16.04
C VAL A 112 -12.58 -6.82 -15.07
N LEU A 113 -12.41 -5.56 -15.49
CA LEU A 113 -12.99 -4.39 -14.82
C LEU A 113 -14.20 -3.90 -15.62
N THR A 114 -15.22 -3.42 -14.92
CA THR A 114 -16.45 -2.90 -15.51
C THR A 114 -16.59 -1.41 -15.21
N VAL A 115 -16.96 -0.62 -16.22
CA VAL A 115 -17.24 0.84 -16.11
C VAL A 115 -18.51 1.10 -15.31
#